data_AF-A0A2R6JHD0-F1
#
_entry.id   AF-A0A2R6JHD0-F1
#
_cell.length_a   1.000
_cell.length_b   1.000
_cell.length_c   1.000
_cell.angle_alpha   90.00
_cell.angle_beta   90.00
_cell.angle_gamma   90.00
#
_symmetry.space_group_name_H-M   'P 1'
#
loop_
_entity.id
_entity.type
_entity.pdbx_description
1 polymer ?
#
loop_
_entity_poly.entity_id
_entity_poly.type
_entity_poly.pdbx_seq_one_letter_code
_entity_poly.pdbx_strand_id
1 'polypeptide(L)' 'MDEAFDLLELVVDVGYGGALKWILRLIGVILVLAGIVAFLVADVGVAIPVALIALGMVLIVIPWVILLLIEAV' A
#
# COMPACT_ATOMS: atom_id res chain seq x y z
N MET A 1 13.74 22.42 -12.84
CA MET A 1 13.23 21.09 -13.17
C MET A 1 14.02 20.18 -12.26
N ASP A 2 13.34 19.63 -11.26
CA ASP A 2 13.97 18.77 -10.27
C ASP A 2 14.02 17.39 -10.90
N GLU A 3 15.21 16.83 -11.13
CA GLU A 3 15.42 15.51 -11.75
C GLU A 3 14.55 14.40 -11.11
N ALA A 4 14.15 14.58 -9.85
CA ALA A 4 13.22 13.70 -9.16
C ALA A 4 11.81 13.66 -9.77
N PHE A 5 11.32 14.77 -10.30
CA PHE A 5 10.01 14.86 -10.97
C PHE A 5 10.02 14.19 -12.34
N ASP A 6 11.09 14.34 -13.12
CA ASP A 6 11.23 13.70 -14.44
C ASP A 6 11.33 12.17 -14.31
N LEU A 7 12.00 11.67 -13.26
CA LEU A 7 12.03 10.24 -12.93
C LEU A 7 10.65 9.72 -12.50
N LEU A 8 9.87 10.54 -11.79
CA LEU A 8 8.51 10.21 -11.38
C LEU A 8 7.57 10.13 -12.58
N GLU A 9 7.65 11.07 -13.52
CA GLU A 9 6.91 11.01 -14.78
C GLU A 9 7.29 9.77 -15.60
N LEU A 10 8.58 9.44 -15.69
CA LEU A 10 9.04 8.24 -16.39
C LEU A 10 8.51 6.94 -15.74
N VAL A 11 8.46 6.89 -14.41
CA VAL A 11 7.87 5.74 -13.68
C VAL A 11 6.36 5.66 -13.96
N VAL A 12 5.66 6.78 -13.94
CA VAL A 12 4.22 6.84 -14.23
C VAL A 12 3.91 6.38 -15.67
N ASP A 13 4.70 6.79 -16.65
CA ASP A 13 4.48 6.50 -18.08
C ASP A 13 4.81 5.05 -18.47
N VAL A 14 5.73 4.37 -17.78
CA VAL A 14 6.17 2.99 -18.12
C VAL A 14 5.16 1.91 -17.70
N GLY A 15 3.99 2.28 -17.16
CA GLY A 15 2.94 1.33 -16.77
C GLY A 15 2.99 0.88 -15.31
N TYR A 16 3.84 1.51 -14.48
CA TYR A 16 3.82 1.31 -13.03
C TYR A 16 2.51 1.79 -12.39
N GLY A 17 1.75 2.67 -13.03
CA GLY A 17 0.43 3.06 -12.54
C GLY A 17 -0.43 1.83 -12.23
N GLY A 18 -0.57 0.87 -13.14
CA GLY A 18 -1.36 -0.34 -12.89
C GLY A 18 -0.66 -1.36 -11.99
N ALA A 19 0.59 -1.70 -12.31
CA ALA A 19 1.34 -2.76 -11.64
C ALA A 19 1.68 -2.41 -10.18
N LEU A 20 2.13 -1.18 -9.89
CA LEU A 20 2.45 -0.74 -8.54
C LEU A 20 1.19 -0.70 -7.66
N LYS A 21 0.07 -0.18 -8.18
CA LYS A 21 -1.23 -0.22 -7.48
C LYS A 21 -1.62 -1.65 -7.12
N TRP A 22 -1.40 -2.61 -8.03
CA TRP A 22 -1.70 -4.01 -7.79
C TRP A 22 -0.77 -4.64 -6.74
N ILE A 23 0.54 -4.40 -6.84
CA ILE A 23 1.54 -4.91 -5.88
C ILE A 23 1.26 -4.36 -4.46
N LEU A 24 1.00 -3.06 -4.32
CA LEU A 24 0.66 -2.45 -3.04
C LEU A 24 -0.59 -3.08 -2.41
N ARG A 25 -1.62 -3.34 -3.23
CA ARG A 25 -2.83 -4.04 -2.76
C ARG A 25 -2.53 -5.47 -2.32
N LEU A 26 -1.73 -6.20 -3.08
CA LEU A 26 -1.35 -7.57 -2.74
C LEU A 26 -0.58 -7.62 -1.41
N ILE A 27 0.42 -6.75 -1.24
CA ILE A 27 1.17 -6.62 0.02
C ILE A 27 0.23 -6.25 1.16
N GLY A 28 -0.69 -5.30 0.94
CA GLY A 28 -1.67 -4.90 1.95
C GLY A 28 -2.56 -6.07 2.39
N VAL A 29 -3.05 -6.88 1.45
CA VAL A 29 -3.83 -8.10 1.77
C VAL A 29 -2.99 -9.09 2.57
N ILE A 30 -1.73 -9.32 2.17
CA ILE A 30 -0.81 -10.20 2.89
C ILE A 30 -0.60 -9.72 4.33
N LEU A 31 -0.42 -8.42 4.55
CA LEU A 31 -0.27 -7.85 5.89
C LEU A 31 -1.52 -8.01 6.74
N VAL A 32 -2.72 -7.79 6.16
CA VAL A 32 -3.98 -8.02 6.88
C VAL A 32 -4.10 -9.49 7.29
N LEU A 33 -3.84 -10.42 6.37
CA LEU A 33 -3.89 -11.85 6.66
C LEU A 33 -2.83 -12.25 7.69
N ALA A 34 -1.61 -11.73 7.57
CA ALA A 34 -0.53 -11.97 8.53
C ALA A 34 -0.89 -11.43 9.92
N GLY A 35 -1.52 -10.25 10.00
CA GLY A 35 -2.02 -9.69 11.26
C GLY A 35 -3.12 -10.56 11.88
N ILE A 36 -4.07 -11.04 11.08
CA ILE A 36 -5.12 -11.97 11.55
C ILE A 36 -4.51 -13.27 12.06
N VAL A 37 -3.58 -13.88 11.30
CA VAL A 37 -2.89 -15.10 11.73
C VAL A 37 -2.07 -14.87 13.00
N ALA A 38 -1.35 -13.75 13.08
CA ALA A 38 -0.59 -13.38 14.27
C ALA A 38 -1.51 -13.19 15.48
N PHE A 39 -2.69 -12.59 15.31
CA PHE A 39 -3.67 -12.46 16.39
C PHE A 39 -4.16 -13.80 16.92
N LEU A 40 -4.38 -14.77 16.02
CA LEU A 40 -4.97 -16.06 16.36
C LEU A 40 -3.95 -17.09 16.87
N VAL A 41 -2.69 -16.99 16.43
CA VAL A 41 -1.69 -18.07 16.60
C VAL A 41 -0.44 -17.60 17.33
N ALA A 42 -0.09 -16.31 17.26
CA ALA A 42 1.18 -15.82 17.80
C ALA A 42 1.00 -15.13 19.17
N ASP A 43 1.84 -15.51 20.14
CA ASP A 43 1.90 -14.86 21.46
C ASP A 43 2.79 -13.61 21.42
N VAL A 44 2.38 -12.62 20.64
CA VAL A 44 3.13 -11.37 20.40
C VAL A 44 2.40 -10.14 20.95
N GLY A 45 1.32 -10.34 21.70
CA GLY A 45 0.43 -9.29 22.17
C GLY A 45 -0.41 -8.65 21.06
N VAL A 46 -1.47 -7.93 21.43
CA VAL A 46 -2.49 -7.42 20.49
C VAL A 46 -1.99 -6.28 19.60
N ALA A 47 -1.00 -5.51 20.06
CA ALA A 47 -0.50 -4.34 19.33
C ALA A 47 0.09 -4.69 17.96
N ILE A 48 0.86 -5.79 17.85
CA ILE A 48 1.52 -6.20 16.61
C ILE A 48 0.50 -6.61 15.53
N PRO A 49 -0.46 -7.51 15.81
CA PRO A 49 -1.53 -7.83 14.88
C PRO A 49 -2.34 -6.64 14.41
N VAL A 50 -2.71 -5.73 15.32
CA VAL A 50 -3.49 -4.53 14.98
C VAL A 50 -2.69 -3.60 14.09
N ALA A 51 -1.39 -3.41 14.36
CA ALA A 51 -0.52 -2.60 13.51
C ALA A 51 -0.38 -3.19 12.10
N LEU A 52 -0.24 -4.51 11.98
CA LEU A 52 -0.17 -5.21 10.68
C LEU A 52 -1.47 -5.03 9.88
N ILE A 53 -2.62 -5.22 10.53
CA ILE A 53 -3.93 -5.04 9.89
C ILE A 53 -4.11 -3.57 9.47
N ALA A 54 -3.82 -2.61 10.34
CA ALA A 54 -3.96 -1.20 10.05
C ALA A 54 -3.05 -0.77 8.88
N LEU A 55 -1.79 -1.18 8.89
CA LEU A 55 -0.84 -0.88 7.82
C LEU A 55 -1.28 -1.53 6.49
N GLY A 56 -1.74 -2.78 6.53
CA GLY A 56 -2.25 -3.47 5.35
C GLY A 56 -3.46 -2.76 4.74
N MET A 57 -4.39 -2.30 5.58
CA MET A 57 -5.54 -1.49 5.15
C MET A 57 -5.12 -0.17 4.50
N VAL A 58 -4.14 0.52 5.09
CA VAL A 58 -3.59 1.76 4.53
C VAL A 58 -3.00 1.51 3.13
N LEU A 59 -2.23 0.45 2.94
CA LEU A 59 -1.64 0.10 1.63
C LEU A 59 -2.70 -0.26 0.57
N ILE A 60 -3.83 -0.85 0.97
CA ILE A 60 -4.94 -1.14 0.06
C ILE A 60 -5.63 0.15 -0.40
N VAL A 61 -5.75 1.15 0.49
CA VAL A 61 -6.52 2.38 0.25
C VAL A 61 -5.69 3.49 -0.41
N ILE A 62 -4.40 3.63 -0.07
CA ILE A 62 -3.49 4.65 -0.62
C ILE A 62 -3.56 4.78 -2.15
N PRO A 63 -3.50 3.67 -2.93
CA PRO A 63 -3.63 3.71 -4.38
C PRO A 63 -4.86 4.47 -4.89
N TRP A 64 -6.00 4.33 -4.20
CA TRP A 64 -7.24 5.02 -4.56
C TRP A 64 -7.17 6.50 -4.22
N VAL A 65 -6.64 6.83 -3.03
CA VAL A 65 -6.49 8.22 -2.58
C VAL A 65 -5.59 9.00 -3.53
N ILE A 66 -4.48 8.42 -3.97
CA ILE A 66 -3.55 9.07 -4.90
C ILE A 66 -4.24 9.38 -6.24
N LEU A 67 -5.02 8.43 -6.79
CA LEU A 67 -5.75 8.68 -8.05
C LEU A 67 -6.78 9.80 -7.90
N LEU A 68 -7.56 9.76 -6.82
CA LEU A 68 -8.56 10.79 -6.55
C LEU A 68 -7.93 12.18 -6.42
N LEU A 69 -6.75 12.27 -5.80
CA LEU A 69 -6.03 13.54 -5.66
C LEU A 69 -5.48 14.05 -7.00
N ILE A 70 -4.99 13.16 -7.87
CA ILE A 70 -4.51 13.54 -9.21
C ILE A 70 -5.68 14.01 -10.08
N GLU A 71 -6.84 13.34 -10.02
CA GLU A 71 -8.03 13.73 -10.78
C GLU A 71 -8.68 15.03 -10.29
N ALA A 72 -8.42 15.44 -9.03
CA ALA A 72 -9.02 16.63 -8.42
C ALA A 72 -8.26 17.94 -8.67
N VAL A 73 -7.09 17.89 -9.32
CA VAL A 73 -6.22 19.05 -9.65
C VAL A 73 -6.34 19.40 -11.12
#